data_AF-A0A0F9Q1C8-F1
#
_entry.id   AF-A0A0F9Q1C8-F1
#
_cell.length_a   1.000
_cell.length_b   1.000
_cell.length_c   1.000
_cell.angle_alpha   90.00
_cell.angle_beta   90.00
_cell.angle_gamma   90.00
#
_symmetry.space_group_name_H-M   'P 1'
#
loop_
_entity.id
_entity.type
_entity.pdbx_description
1 polymer ?
#
loop_
_entity_poly.entity_id
_entity_poly.type
_entity_poly.pdbx_seq_one_letter_code
_entity_poly.pdbx_strand_id
1 'polypeptide(L)'
;MLVFADPHITDKNLKELDTVFCEIDRYLERGETLICLGDWYHNKRLTATELEFGTSWVSYFNNTAGIFYMIRGNHPMVNFDKDESSVEYFKHIGIRVVEDLILNNMYFGHKMTEKSDMFFNLNVPSLSRYDITTKELKKYRYSFLGHQHGFQIIDKNIYHIGAIIYNTFGEVKCEGRYIVKIEERPIIIQLKIPIPMIDIMNIKDLDNTSKNTKVRFIFNNFQNFKNNISKIQKYKKKFVEFKIKYDIEKKTEINIAIKKRNFGNLVEKWLANIKDIDIKKELEYEFKMFNNNDR
;
A
#
# COMPACT_ATOMS: atom_id res chain seq x y z
N MET A 1 22.44 5.94 -15.13
CA MET A 1 21.44 4.86 -14.91
C MET A 1 20.33 5.46 -14.08
N LEU A 2 19.07 5.18 -14.42
CA LEU A 2 17.90 5.66 -13.71
C LEU A 2 17.11 4.48 -13.14
N VAL A 3 16.62 4.61 -11.90
CA VAL A 3 15.87 3.57 -11.19
C VAL A 3 14.60 4.15 -10.61
N PHE A 4 13.48 3.45 -10.80
CA PHE A 4 12.19 3.76 -10.18
C PHE A 4 11.44 2.47 -9.83
N ALA A 5 10.34 2.57 -9.07
CA ALA A 5 9.69 1.38 -8.52
C ALA A 5 8.17 1.54 -8.40
N ASP A 6 7.48 0.39 -8.38
CA ASP A 6 6.09 0.20 -7.94
C ASP A 6 5.08 1.22 -8.52
N PRO A 7 4.96 1.37 -9.85
CA PRO A 7 3.99 2.29 -10.46
C PRO A 7 2.54 1.82 -10.27
N HIS A 8 2.28 0.52 -10.10
CA HIS A 8 0.96 -0.06 -9.89
C HIS A 8 -0.11 0.49 -10.84
N ILE A 9 0.11 0.33 -12.15
CA ILE A 9 -0.82 0.81 -13.17
C ILE A 9 -2.22 0.22 -12.94
N THR A 10 -3.20 1.12 -12.88
CA THR A 10 -4.64 0.83 -12.86
C THR A 10 -5.40 1.86 -13.69
N ASP A 11 -6.61 1.53 -14.13
CA ASP A 11 -7.49 2.52 -14.81
C ASP A 11 -7.71 3.81 -14.02
N LYS A 12 -7.60 3.76 -12.68
CA LYS A 12 -7.83 4.92 -11.80
C LYS A 12 -6.68 5.92 -11.79
N ASN A 13 -5.46 5.48 -12.10
CA ASN A 13 -4.24 6.31 -11.96
C ASN A 13 -3.53 6.60 -13.28
N LEU A 14 -4.05 6.16 -14.44
CA LEU A 14 -3.41 6.36 -15.75
C LEU A 14 -3.00 7.82 -16.00
N LYS A 15 -3.89 8.78 -15.75
CA LYS A 15 -3.59 10.21 -15.96
C LYS A 15 -2.49 10.76 -15.04
N GLU A 16 -2.48 10.31 -13.79
CA GLU A 16 -1.43 10.68 -12.84
C GLU A 16 -0.08 10.08 -13.27
N LEU A 17 -0.08 8.78 -13.58
CA LEU A 17 1.11 8.08 -14.04
C LEU A 17 1.67 8.64 -15.33
N ASP A 18 0.84 9.04 -16.29
CA ASP A 18 1.28 9.69 -17.53
C ASP A 18 2.10 10.95 -17.24
N THR A 19 1.62 11.76 -16.29
CA THR A 19 2.30 13.00 -15.91
C THR A 19 3.58 12.70 -15.11
N VAL A 20 3.57 11.67 -14.26
CA VAL A 20 4.75 11.24 -13.49
C VAL A 20 5.80 10.59 -14.38
N PHE A 21 5.43 9.76 -15.36
CA PHE A 21 6.35 9.18 -16.33
C PHE A 21 6.97 10.26 -17.22
N CYS A 22 6.21 11.29 -17.62
CA CYS A 22 6.78 12.49 -18.24
C CYS A 22 7.81 13.20 -17.34
N GLU A 23 7.62 13.21 -16.01
CA GLU A 23 8.61 13.76 -15.07
C GLU A 23 9.88 12.90 -15.02
N ILE A 24 9.72 11.57 -14.93
CA ILE A 24 10.82 10.60 -14.89
C ILE A 24 11.65 10.67 -16.17
N ASP A 25 11.01 10.79 -17.34
CA ASP A 25 11.68 10.92 -18.65
C ASP A 25 12.63 12.13 -18.70
N ARG A 26 12.33 13.24 -18.01
CA ARG A 26 13.23 14.40 -17.96
C ARG A 26 14.56 14.11 -17.27
N TYR A 27 14.63 13.05 -16.47
CA TYR A 27 15.85 12.58 -15.83
C TYR A 27 16.52 11.44 -16.60
N LEU A 28 15.85 10.92 -17.64
CA LEU A 28 16.33 9.84 -18.49
C LEU A 28 17.19 10.41 -19.63
N GLU A 29 18.46 10.07 -19.64
CA GLU A 29 19.38 10.40 -20.74
C GLU A 29 19.31 9.33 -21.82
N ARG A 30 19.29 9.76 -23.08
CA ARG A 30 19.23 8.84 -24.21
C ARG A 30 20.41 7.86 -24.19
N GLY A 31 20.12 6.58 -24.30
CA GLY A 31 21.13 5.52 -24.29
C GLY A 31 21.54 5.02 -22.90
N GLU A 32 21.02 5.59 -21.81
CA GLU A 32 21.34 5.10 -20.47
C GLU A 32 20.57 3.81 -20.10
N THR A 33 20.97 3.16 -19.01
CA THR A 33 20.21 2.04 -18.43
C THR A 33 19.06 2.55 -17.56
N LEU A 34 17.85 2.08 -17.84
CA LEU A 34 16.66 2.26 -17.01
C LEU A 34 16.30 0.96 -16.30
N ILE A 35 15.91 1.05 -15.02
CA ILE A 35 15.49 -0.10 -14.22
C ILE A 35 14.17 0.24 -13.51
N CYS A 36 13.16 -0.62 -13.69
CA CYS A 36 11.93 -0.60 -12.90
C CYS A 36 11.95 -1.75 -11.89
N LEU A 37 11.82 -1.45 -10.60
CA LEU A 37 11.86 -2.43 -9.51
C LEU A 37 10.49 -3.05 -9.23
N GLY A 38 9.87 -3.68 -10.23
CA GLY A 38 8.64 -4.47 -10.03
C GLY A 38 7.35 -3.69 -9.93
N ASP A 39 6.28 -4.46 -9.72
CA ASP A 39 4.88 -4.03 -9.57
C ASP A 39 4.41 -3.01 -10.63
N TRP A 40 4.77 -3.28 -11.89
CA TRP A 40 4.37 -2.47 -13.04
C TRP A 40 2.85 -2.31 -13.13
N TYR A 41 2.13 -3.42 -12.93
CA TYR A 41 0.67 -3.47 -12.90
C TYR A 41 0.17 -3.88 -11.52
N HIS A 42 -0.96 -3.31 -11.09
CA HIS A 42 -1.57 -3.68 -9.81
C HIS A 42 -2.46 -4.93 -9.89
N ASN A 43 -3.26 -5.02 -10.97
CA ASN A 43 -4.37 -5.97 -11.09
C ASN A 43 -3.94 -7.29 -11.74
N LYS A 44 -4.49 -8.42 -11.25
CA LYS A 44 -4.27 -9.74 -11.88
C LYS A 44 -4.82 -9.87 -13.29
N ARG A 45 -5.97 -9.25 -13.53
CA ARG A 45 -6.61 -9.21 -14.83
C ARG A 45 -6.55 -7.79 -15.32
N LEU A 46 -5.61 -7.54 -16.21
CA LEU A 46 -5.40 -6.23 -16.78
C LEU A 46 -6.55 -5.88 -17.71
N THR A 47 -7.00 -4.64 -17.64
CA THR A 47 -7.92 -4.11 -18.66
C THR A 47 -7.15 -3.79 -19.94
N ALA A 48 -7.87 -3.68 -21.07
CA ALA A 48 -7.25 -3.32 -22.34
C ALA A 48 -6.56 -1.95 -22.27
N THR A 49 -7.16 -1.00 -21.54
CA THR A 49 -6.62 0.34 -21.29
C THR A 49 -5.37 0.32 -20.43
N GLU A 50 -5.32 -0.48 -19.36
CA GLU A 50 -4.10 -0.70 -18.57
C GLU A 50 -2.97 -1.28 -19.42
N LEU A 51 -3.26 -2.32 -20.22
CA LEU A 51 -2.31 -2.95 -21.13
C LEU A 51 -1.76 -1.97 -22.18
N GLU A 52 -2.63 -1.24 -22.86
CA GLU A 52 -2.26 -0.26 -23.87
C GLU A 52 -1.37 0.83 -23.27
N PHE A 53 -1.80 1.42 -22.14
CA PHE A 53 -1.05 2.46 -21.44
C PHE A 53 0.33 1.98 -20.97
N GLY A 54 0.39 0.83 -20.29
CA GLY A 54 1.66 0.31 -19.80
C GLY A 54 2.60 -0.10 -20.93
N THR A 55 2.07 -0.69 -22.01
CA THR A 55 2.88 -1.11 -23.17
C THR A 55 3.43 0.09 -23.94
N SER A 56 2.66 1.17 -24.08
CA SER A 56 3.11 2.37 -24.79
C SER A 56 4.27 3.04 -24.05
N TRP A 57 4.16 3.21 -22.73
CA TRP A 57 5.24 3.76 -21.89
C TRP A 57 6.47 2.86 -21.85
N VAL A 58 6.30 1.55 -21.74
CA VAL A 58 7.43 0.60 -21.79
C VAL A 58 8.15 0.66 -23.14
N SER A 59 7.41 0.67 -24.24
CA SER A 59 7.98 0.79 -25.59
C SER A 59 8.72 2.13 -25.75
N TYR A 60 8.13 3.22 -25.27
CA TYR A 60 8.75 4.54 -25.29
C TYR A 60 10.08 4.53 -24.51
N PHE A 61 10.06 4.08 -23.24
CA PHE A 61 11.26 4.01 -22.42
C PHE A 61 12.34 3.10 -23.02
N ASN A 62 11.97 1.98 -23.65
CA ASN A 62 12.93 1.10 -24.31
C ASN A 62 13.59 1.73 -25.53
N ASN A 63 12.88 2.59 -26.25
CA ASN A 63 13.41 3.30 -27.41
C ASN A 63 14.29 4.50 -27.01
N THR A 64 14.03 5.09 -25.85
CA THR A 64 14.81 6.21 -25.30
C THR A 64 16.05 5.72 -24.54
N ALA A 65 15.88 4.73 -23.66
CA ALA A 65 16.95 4.09 -22.93
C ALA A 65 17.82 3.23 -23.87
N GLY A 66 19.09 3.03 -23.52
CA GLY A 66 19.92 2.06 -24.23
C GLY A 66 19.57 0.63 -23.83
N ILE A 67 19.18 0.44 -22.57
CA ILE A 67 18.73 -0.84 -22.01
C ILE A 67 17.65 -0.56 -20.97
N PHE A 68 16.50 -1.25 -21.07
CA PHE A 68 15.47 -1.24 -20.04
C PHE A 68 15.33 -2.61 -19.37
N TYR A 69 15.61 -2.64 -18.06
CA TYR A 69 15.33 -3.79 -17.20
C TYR A 69 14.00 -3.60 -16.44
N MET A 70 13.20 -4.66 -16.44
CA MET A 70 11.98 -4.76 -15.65
C MET A 70 12.16 -5.88 -14.64
N ILE A 71 12.31 -5.54 -13.36
CA ILE A 71 12.30 -6.53 -12.30
C ILE A 71 10.86 -7.04 -12.14
N ARG A 72 10.66 -8.33 -11.90
CA ARG A 72 9.33 -8.89 -11.62
C ARG A 72 8.84 -8.45 -10.24
N GLY A 73 7.59 -8.03 -10.18
CA GLY A 73 6.89 -7.74 -8.92
C GLY A 73 6.18 -8.95 -8.34
N ASN A 74 5.63 -8.82 -7.14
CA ASN A 74 4.71 -9.82 -6.58
C ASN A 74 3.27 -9.62 -7.06
N HIS A 75 2.96 -8.47 -7.68
CA HIS A 75 1.75 -8.22 -8.45
C HIS A 75 2.06 -8.30 -9.96
N PRO A 76 1.22 -8.92 -10.80
CA PRO A 76 0.28 -10.02 -10.63
C PRO A 76 0.77 -11.32 -11.32
N MET A 77 0.66 -12.45 -10.63
CA MET A 77 0.75 -13.76 -11.27
C MET A 77 -0.57 -14.03 -12.02
N VAL A 78 -0.50 -14.19 -13.36
CA VAL A 78 -1.65 -14.37 -14.26
C VAL A 78 -2.38 -15.69 -13.97
N ASN A 79 -1.66 -16.70 -13.48
CA ASN A 79 -2.19 -17.94 -12.95
C ASN A 79 -1.62 -18.20 -11.55
N PHE A 80 -2.44 -18.72 -10.63
CA PHE A 80 -1.92 -19.17 -9.33
C PHE A 80 -0.99 -20.39 -9.46
N ASP A 81 -1.11 -21.15 -10.57
CA ASP A 81 -0.36 -22.38 -10.81
C ASP A 81 0.81 -22.22 -11.79
N LYS A 82 0.96 -21.04 -12.40
CA LYS A 82 2.08 -20.75 -13.31
C LYS A 82 2.73 -19.45 -12.87
N ASP A 83 4.05 -19.48 -12.69
CA ASP A 83 4.91 -18.34 -12.39
C ASP A 83 4.99 -17.32 -13.56
N GLU A 84 3.87 -17.07 -14.23
CA GLU A 84 3.72 -16.13 -15.33
C GLU A 84 3.35 -14.76 -14.76
N SER A 85 4.33 -13.88 -14.71
CA SER A 85 4.14 -12.47 -14.37
C SER A 85 3.45 -11.73 -15.53
N SER A 86 2.57 -10.78 -15.20
CA SER A 86 1.86 -9.99 -16.24
C SER A 86 2.78 -9.14 -17.11
N VAL A 87 4.05 -8.96 -16.73
CA VAL A 87 5.05 -8.23 -17.52
C VAL A 87 5.85 -9.10 -18.47
N GLU A 88 5.67 -10.43 -18.46
CA GLU A 88 6.50 -11.35 -19.25
C GLU A 88 6.44 -11.09 -20.76
N TYR A 89 5.28 -10.66 -21.26
CA TYR A 89 5.11 -10.39 -22.68
C TYR A 89 5.99 -9.22 -23.17
N PHE A 90 6.49 -8.36 -22.27
CA PHE A 90 7.40 -7.29 -22.64
C PHE A 90 8.75 -7.79 -23.20
N LYS A 91 9.11 -9.05 -22.92
CA LYS A 91 10.27 -9.69 -23.57
C LYS A 91 10.14 -9.69 -25.11
N HIS A 92 8.91 -9.79 -25.63
CA HIS A 92 8.66 -9.78 -27.08
C HIS A 92 8.85 -8.41 -27.73
N ILE A 93 8.92 -7.33 -26.94
CA ILE A 93 9.23 -5.97 -27.42
C ILE A 93 10.63 -5.50 -26.97
N GLY A 94 11.50 -6.45 -26.59
CA GLY A 94 12.92 -6.19 -26.33
C GLY A 94 13.27 -5.80 -24.89
N ILE A 95 12.31 -5.84 -23.96
CA ILE A 95 12.58 -5.54 -22.54
C ILE A 95 13.27 -6.72 -21.86
N ARG A 96 14.24 -6.41 -20.98
CA ARG A 96 14.90 -7.41 -20.14
C ARG A 96 14.12 -7.62 -18.85
N VAL A 97 13.15 -8.53 -18.88
CA VAL A 97 12.37 -8.91 -17.70
C VAL A 97 13.11 -9.99 -16.89
N VAL A 98 13.42 -9.71 -15.62
CA VAL A 98 14.23 -10.57 -14.74
C VAL A 98 13.66 -10.62 -13.31
N GLU A 99 14.00 -11.64 -12.53
CA GLU A 99 13.63 -11.75 -11.10
C GLU A 99 14.43 -10.79 -10.21
N ASP A 100 15.74 -10.79 -10.41
CA ASP A 100 16.72 -9.95 -9.73
C ASP A 100 17.80 -9.56 -10.74
N LEU A 101 18.51 -8.46 -10.49
CA LEU A 101 19.60 -8.00 -11.33
C LEU A 101 20.82 -7.65 -10.49
N ILE A 102 21.98 -8.15 -10.90
CA ILE A 102 23.28 -7.71 -10.40
C ILE A 102 24.01 -7.03 -11.55
N LEU A 103 24.36 -5.75 -11.38
CA LEU A 103 25.03 -4.95 -12.41
C LEU A 103 26.04 -4.01 -11.74
N ASN A 104 27.30 -4.05 -12.18
CA ASN A 104 28.39 -3.20 -11.66
C ASN A 104 28.53 -3.26 -10.12
N ASN A 105 28.44 -4.48 -9.57
CA ASN A 105 28.42 -4.75 -8.12
C ASN A 105 27.28 -4.03 -7.37
N MET A 106 26.16 -3.75 -8.04
CA MET A 106 24.92 -3.29 -7.41
C MET A 106 23.84 -4.35 -7.57
N TYR A 107 22.99 -4.48 -6.56
CA TYR A 107 21.84 -5.38 -6.58
C TYR A 107 20.55 -4.59 -6.75
N PHE A 108 19.65 -5.13 -7.59
CA PHE A 108 18.32 -4.60 -7.84
C PHE A 108 17.33 -5.75 -7.70
N GLY A 109 16.31 -5.57 -6.88
CA GLY A 109 15.30 -6.60 -6.64
C GLY A 109 13.98 -5.99 -6.18
N HIS A 110 12.94 -6.81 -6.13
CA HIS A 110 11.63 -6.44 -5.59
C HIS A 110 11.33 -7.30 -4.36
N LYS A 111 12.04 -7.01 -3.27
CA LYS A 111 12.15 -7.91 -2.10
C LYS A 111 12.07 -7.12 -0.79
N MET A 112 11.54 -7.75 0.25
CA MET A 112 11.61 -7.21 1.63
C MET A 112 12.80 -7.78 2.41
N THR A 113 13.31 -6.97 3.33
CA THR A 113 14.35 -7.36 4.30
C THR A 113 13.80 -7.37 5.71
N GLU A 114 14.53 -7.98 6.64
CA GLU A 114 14.20 -8.01 8.06
C GLU A 114 14.16 -6.62 8.73
N LYS A 115 14.68 -5.60 8.06
CA LYS A 115 14.67 -4.20 8.51
C LYS A 115 13.73 -3.29 7.71
N SER A 116 13.02 -3.83 6.72
CA SER A 116 12.02 -3.05 6.00
C SER A 116 10.95 -2.56 6.97
N ASP A 117 10.54 -1.30 6.86
CA ASP A 117 9.42 -0.79 7.63
C ASP A 117 8.16 -1.56 7.20
N MET A 118 7.36 -2.05 8.14
CA MET A 118 6.12 -2.70 7.81
C MET A 118 5.05 -1.63 7.66
N PHE A 119 4.75 -1.21 6.42
CA PHE A 119 3.53 -0.44 6.19
C PHE A 119 2.33 -1.26 6.66
N PHE A 120 1.30 -0.58 7.18
CA PHE A 120 -0.01 -1.12 7.64
C PHE A 120 -0.18 -1.59 9.09
N ASN A 121 0.72 -1.30 10.04
CA ASN A 121 0.56 -1.73 11.45
C ASN A 121 0.33 -3.25 11.61
N LEU A 122 0.67 -4.04 10.60
CA LEU A 122 0.59 -5.49 10.69
C LEU A 122 1.82 -5.93 11.47
N ASN A 123 1.64 -6.25 12.76
CA ASN A 123 2.60 -7.08 13.48
C ASN A 123 2.56 -8.48 12.84
N VAL A 124 3.34 -8.72 11.80
CA VAL A 124 3.47 -10.07 11.24
C VAL A 124 4.74 -10.70 11.81
N PRO A 125 4.65 -11.73 12.67
CA PRO A 125 5.80 -12.20 13.44
C PRO A 125 6.71 -13.20 12.72
N SER A 126 6.53 -13.48 11.42
CA SER A 126 7.23 -14.60 10.77
C SER A 126 8.37 -14.14 9.85
N LEU A 127 9.60 -14.53 10.20
CA LEU A 127 10.81 -14.49 9.35
C LEU A 127 10.62 -15.09 7.96
N SER A 128 9.60 -15.94 7.76
CA SER A 128 9.25 -16.57 6.48
C SER A 128 8.70 -15.62 5.39
N ARG A 129 8.70 -14.30 5.63
CA ARG A 129 8.29 -13.29 4.64
C ARG A 129 9.44 -12.40 4.15
N TYR A 130 10.65 -12.56 4.69
CA TYR A 130 11.82 -11.84 4.18
C TYR A 130 12.50 -12.70 3.13
N ASP A 131 12.59 -12.17 1.91
CA ASP A 131 13.18 -12.90 0.79
C ASP A 131 14.72 -12.79 0.79
N ILE A 132 15.26 -11.73 1.40
CA ILE A 132 16.69 -11.44 1.42
C ILE A 132 17.10 -10.71 2.69
N THR A 133 18.25 -11.06 3.26
CA THR A 133 18.73 -10.42 4.49
C THR A 133 19.60 -9.19 4.22
N THR A 134 19.63 -8.22 5.15
CA THR A 134 20.55 -7.08 5.02
C THR A 134 22.02 -7.51 5.01
N LYS A 135 22.36 -8.63 5.66
CA LYS A 135 23.71 -9.21 5.62
C LYS A 135 24.11 -9.64 4.22
N GLU A 136 23.21 -10.25 3.47
CA GLU A 136 23.46 -10.69 2.09
C GLU A 136 23.63 -9.51 1.13
N LEU A 137 22.92 -8.41 1.37
CA LEU A 137 22.98 -7.20 0.54
C LEU A 137 24.25 -6.36 0.79
N LYS A 138 24.85 -6.44 1.99
CA LYS A 138 26.06 -5.67 2.34
C LYS A 138 27.29 -5.93 1.48
N LYS A 139 27.33 -7.04 0.75
CA LYS A 139 28.44 -7.36 -0.16
C LYS A 139 28.44 -6.49 -1.43
N TYR A 140 27.30 -5.93 -1.80
CA TYR A 140 27.16 -5.07 -2.97
C TYR A 140 27.53 -3.62 -2.64
N ARG A 141 28.02 -2.89 -3.65
CA ARG A 141 28.27 -1.45 -3.56
C ARG A 141 27.01 -0.69 -3.16
N TYR A 142 25.88 -1.01 -3.81
CA TYR A 142 24.54 -0.52 -3.48
C TYR A 142 23.50 -1.62 -3.72
N SER A 143 22.37 -1.55 -3.02
CA SER A 143 21.22 -2.43 -3.19
C SER A 143 19.95 -1.59 -3.22
N PHE A 144 19.17 -1.73 -4.28
CA PHE A 144 17.92 -1.01 -4.48
C PHE A 144 16.76 -1.99 -4.56
N LEU A 145 15.74 -1.73 -3.75
CA LEU A 145 14.61 -2.61 -3.54
C LEU A 145 13.29 -1.89 -3.89
N GLY A 146 12.40 -2.60 -4.56
CA GLY A 146 10.96 -2.26 -4.67
C GLY A 146 10.14 -2.95 -3.58
N HIS A 147 8.82 -3.09 -3.79
CA HIS A 147 7.82 -3.73 -2.92
C HIS A 147 7.33 -2.85 -1.77
N GLN A 148 8.24 -2.17 -1.08
CA GLN A 148 7.89 -1.20 -0.08
C GLN A 148 7.49 0.12 -0.75
N HIS A 149 6.28 0.61 -0.49
CA HIS A 149 5.81 1.84 -1.15
C HIS A 149 6.41 3.13 -0.58
N GLY A 150 6.95 3.11 0.65
CA GLY A 150 7.66 4.24 1.24
C GLY A 150 9.16 4.19 0.95
N PHE A 151 9.77 5.35 0.66
CA PHE A 151 11.22 5.44 0.62
C PHE A 151 11.81 5.13 1.99
N GLN A 152 12.84 4.30 2.02
CA GLN A 152 13.49 3.92 3.27
C GLN A 152 14.98 3.67 3.03
N ILE A 153 15.82 4.29 3.88
CA ILE A 153 17.24 3.95 3.97
C ILE A 153 17.38 2.87 5.05
N ILE A 154 17.60 1.62 4.63
CA ILE A 154 17.75 0.48 5.55
C ILE A 154 19.15 0.44 6.17
N ASP A 155 20.17 0.71 5.35
CA ASP A 155 21.58 0.81 5.75
C ASP A 155 22.29 1.77 4.77
N LYS A 156 23.58 2.05 4.98
CA LYS A 156 24.36 3.01 4.17
C LYS A 156 24.35 2.75 2.67
N ASN A 157 24.06 1.52 2.24
CA ASN A 157 24.07 1.07 0.85
C ASN A 157 22.81 0.30 0.45
N ILE A 158 21.76 0.28 1.28
CA ILE A 158 20.54 -0.50 1.02
C ILE A 158 19.33 0.44 1.10
N TYR A 159 18.55 0.49 0.03
CA TYR A 159 17.44 1.43 -0.14
C TYR A 159 16.19 0.72 -0.60
N HIS A 160 15.05 1.03 0.02
CA HIS A 160 13.75 0.96 -0.66
C HIS A 160 13.50 2.28 -1.36
N ILE A 161 13.24 2.23 -2.67
CA ILE A 161 13.00 3.45 -3.45
C ILE A 161 11.60 4.01 -3.16
N GLY A 162 10.64 3.15 -2.85
CA GLY A 162 9.24 3.55 -2.73
C GLY A 162 8.52 3.59 -4.08
N ALA A 163 7.20 3.55 -4.03
CA ALA A 163 6.36 3.73 -5.20
C ALA A 163 6.48 5.17 -5.74
N ILE A 164 6.39 5.35 -7.05
CA ILE A 164 6.45 6.67 -7.70
C ILE A 164 5.17 7.50 -7.55
N ILE A 165 4.06 6.89 -7.09
CA ILE A 165 2.79 7.56 -6.76
C ILE A 165 2.25 7.08 -5.41
N TYR A 166 1.27 7.80 -4.85
CA TYR A 166 0.54 7.33 -3.67
C TYR A 166 -0.56 6.34 -4.07
N ASN A 167 -0.33 5.06 -3.82
CA ASN A 167 -1.23 3.97 -4.22
C ASN A 167 -2.35 3.74 -3.20
N THR A 168 -2.05 3.86 -1.91
CA THR A 168 -3.00 3.62 -0.83
C THR A 168 -2.91 4.71 0.24
N PHE A 169 -4.02 4.96 0.95
CA PHE A 169 -4.03 5.87 2.12
C PHE A 169 -3.26 5.34 3.34
N GLY A 170 -2.65 4.15 3.25
CA GLY A 170 -1.61 3.75 4.19
C GLY A 170 -0.37 4.65 4.07
N GLU A 171 -0.12 5.19 2.88
CA GLU A 171 1.10 5.93 2.51
C GLU A 171 1.01 7.44 2.73
N VAL A 172 -0.06 7.92 3.37
CA VAL A 172 -0.25 9.35 3.66
C VAL A 172 0.88 9.95 4.51
N LYS A 173 1.63 9.10 5.24
CA LYS A 173 2.77 9.50 6.07
C LYS A 173 4.10 9.46 5.32
N CYS A 174 4.13 8.99 4.07
CA CYS A 174 5.33 9.05 3.25
C CYS A 174 5.64 10.51 2.93
N GLU A 175 6.88 10.94 3.14
CA GLU A 175 7.30 12.33 2.93
C GLU A 175 7.38 12.73 1.44
N GLY A 176 7.37 11.74 0.54
CA GLY A 176 7.48 11.99 -0.89
C GLY A 176 7.45 10.72 -1.74
N ARG A 177 7.74 10.94 -3.02
CA ARG A 177 7.87 9.93 -4.06
C ARG A 177 9.20 10.17 -4.74
N TYR A 178 9.95 9.11 -5.02
CA TYR A 178 11.34 9.25 -5.38
C TYR A 178 11.71 8.35 -6.55
N ILE A 179 12.73 8.80 -7.27
CA ILE A 179 13.52 7.98 -8.19
C ILE A 179 14.99 8.11 -7.81
N VAL A 180 15.84 7.25 -8.36
CA VAL A 180 17.28 7.27 -8.11
C VAL A 180 18.02 7.41 -9.42
N LYS A 181 18.83 8.46 -9.56
CA LYS A 181 19.84 8.57 -10.61
C LYS A 181 21.17 8.06 -10.06
N ILE A 182 21.77 7.09 -10.74
CA ILE A 182 23.05 6.50 -10.34
C ILE A 182 24.12 6.99 -11.31
N GLU A 183 25.07 7.72 -10.74
CA GLU A 183 26.33 8.16 -11.35
C GLU A 183 27.49 7.53 -10.56
N GLU A 184 28.39 8.32 -9.97
CA GLU A 184 29.37 7.83 -8.99
C GLU A 184 28.72 7.45 -7.65
N ARG A 185 27.61 8.09 -7.29
CA ARG A 185 26.82 7.79 -6.10
C ARG A 185 25.33 7.89 -6.42
N PRO A 186 24.45 7.28 -5.62
CA PRO A 186 23.01 7.41 -5.78
C PRO A 186 22.59 8.85 -5.46
N ILE A 187 21.87 9.46 -6.39
CA ILE A 187 21.22 10.76 -6.23
C ILE A 187 19.73 10.48 -6.08
N ILE A 188 19.20 10.71 -4.88
CA ILE A 188 17.78 10.54 -4.58
C ILE A 188 17.04 11.78 -5.06
N ILE A 189 16.11 11.61 -5.98
CA ILE A 189 15.37 12.70 -6.62
C ILE A 189 13.91 12.59 -6.19
N GLN A 190 13.40 13.60 -5.48
CA GLN A 190 11.99 13.69 -5.14
C GLN A 190 11.18 14.17 -6.35
N LEU A 191 10.19 13.37 -6.75
CA LEU A 191 9.20 13.71 -7.76
C LEU A 191 8.25 14.79 -7.23
N LYS A 192 7.91 15.75 -8.09
CA LYS A 192 7.08 16.91 -7.73
C LYS A 192 5.65 16.79 -8.21
N ILE A 193 5.42 15.99 -9.24
CA ILE A 193 4.12 15.86 -9.92
C ILE A 193 3.14 14.87 -9.26
N PRO A 194 3.55 13.82 -8.51
CA PRO A 194 2.60 12.89 -7.90
C PRO A 194 1.52 13.60 -7.10
N ILE A 195 0.27 13.16 -7.24
CA ILE A 195 -0.88 13.84 -6.64
C ILE A 195 -0.76 13.67 -5.12
N PRO A 196 -0.71 14.78 -4.35
CA PRO A 196 -0.52 14.70 -2.91
C PRO A 196 -1.67 13.96 -2.24
N MET A 197 -1.34 13.25 -1.17
CA MET A 197 -2.30 12.50 -0.36
C MET A 197 -2.28 13.04 1.06
N ILE A 198 -3.46 13.37 1.61
CA ILE A 198 -3.57 13.97 2.95
C ILE A 198 -4.72 13.39 3.76
N ASP A 199 -4.52 13.41 5.08
CA ASP A 199 -5.57 13.16 6.07
C ASP A 199 -6.11 14.49 6.61
N ILE A 200 -7.43 14.62 6.68
CA ILE A 200 -8.10 15.82 7.20
C ILE A 200 -9.07 15.43 8.31
N MET A 201 -9.03 16.15 9.44
CA MET A 201 -9.93 15.91 10.58
C MET A 201 -10.94 17.05 10.78
N ASN A 202 -10.64 18.25 10.29
CA ASN A 202 -11.52 19.42 10.38
C ASN A 202 -12.15 19.71 9.02
N ILE A 203 -13.48 19.79 9.00
CA ILE A 203 -14.24 20.02 7.76
C ILE A 203 -13.87 21.34 7.08
N LYS A 204 -13.45 22.36 7.83
CA LYS A 204 -13.05 23.66 7.27
C LYS A 204 -11.83 23.54 6.35
N ASP A 205 -10.94 22.59 6.64
CA ASP A 205 -9.73 22.37 5.83
C ASP A 205 -10.07 21.78 4.45
N LEU A 206 -11.22 21.10 4.32
CA LEU A 206 -11.69 20.61 3.01
C LEU A 206 -11.99 21.75 2.05
N ASP A 207 -12.43 22.91 2.53
CA ASP A 207 -12.72 24.07 1.67
C ASP A 207 -11.43 24.64 1.07
N ASN A 208 -10.36 24.71 1.87
CA ASN A 208 -9.06 25.25 1.49
C ASN A 208 -8.16 24.25 0.73
N THR A 209 -8.53 22.96 0.72
CA THR A 209 -7.75 21.92 0.04
C THR A 209 -7.95 21.99 -1.48
N SER A 210 -6.83 21.88 -2.22
CA SER A 210 -6.81 21.80 -3.69
C SER A 210 -7.65 20.64 -4.21
N LYS A 211 -8.29 20.83 -5.38
CA LYS A 211 -9.03 19.76 -6.06
C LYS A 211 -8.09 18.64 -6.55
N ASN A 212 -6.82 18.97 -6.84
CA ASN A 212 -5.80 18.02 -7.26
C ASN A 212 -5.10 17.39 -6.05
N THR A 213 -5.86 16.69 -5.21
CA THR A 213 -5.37 16.05 -3.98
C THR A 213 -6.19 14.79 -3.72
N LYS A 214 -5.57 13.74 -3.19
CA LYS A 214 -6.23 12.54 -2.65
C LYS A 214 -6.49 12.78 -1.17
N VAL A 215 -7.75 12.81 -0.76
CA VAL A 215 -8.14 13.20 0.60
C VAL A 215 -8.80 12.05 1.35
N ARG A 216 -8.37 11.79 2.57
CA ARG A 216 -9.09 10.92 3.52
C ARG A 216 -9.55 11.75 4.70
N PHE A 217 -10.87 11.88 4.84
CA PHE A 217 -11.45 12.55 6.00
C PHE A 217 -11.53 11.57 7.17
N ILE A 218 -10.96 11.93 8.32
CA ILE A 218 -10.93 11.11 9.52
C ILE A 218 -11.93 11.64 10.55
N PHE A 219 -12.91 10.81 10.89
CA PHE A 219 -13.73 11.02 12.07
C PHE A 219 -13.02 10.47 13.31
N ASN A 220 -12.44 11.36 14.13
CA ASN A 220 -11.73 11.00 15.36
C ASN A 220 -12.66 10.82 16.57
N ASN A 221 -13.93 11.23 16.49
CA ASN A 221 -14.94 10.98 17.51
C ASN A 221 -16.36 10.99 16.92
N PHE A 222 -17.31 10.43 17.67
CA PHE A 222 -18.71 10.32 17.25
C PHE A 222 -19.41 11.68 17.07
N GLN A 223 -19.05 12.68 17.88
CA GLN A 223 -19.64 14.02 17.77
C GLN A 223 -19.24 14.70 16.45
N ASN A 224 -17.97 14.58 16.05
CA ASN A 224 -17.47 15.03 14.75
C ASN A 224 -18.25 14.35 13.61
N PHE A 225 -18.41 13.03 13.68
CA PHE A 225 -19.23 12.28 12.72
C PHE A 225 -20.65 12.83 12.60
N LYS A 226 -21.38 12.91 13.73
CA LYS A 226 -22.76 13.37 13.77
C LYS A 226 -22.91 14.79 13.19
N ASN A 227 -21.97 15.68 13.51
CA ASN A 227 -22.02 17.08 13.10
C ASN A 227 -21.66 17.31 11.62
N ASN A 228 -20.90 16.41 11.01
CA ASN A 228 -20.25 16.67 9.72
C ASN A 228 -20.60 15.68 8.60
N ILE A 229 -21.21 14.52 8.87
CA ILE A 229 -21.46 13.49 7.84
C ILE A 229 -22.33 13.98 6.67
N SER A 230 -23.36 14.79 6.94
CA SER A 230 -24.21 15.38 5.90
C SER A 230 -23.44 16.41 5.06
N LYS A 231 -22.63 17.24 5.72
CA LYS A 231 -21.81 18.27 5.08
C LYS A 231 -20.71 17.69 4.21
N ILE A 232 -20.15 16.53 4.58
CA ILE A 232 -19.05 15.89 3.84
C ILE A 232 -19.49 15.36 2.47
N GLN A 233 -20.78 15.06 2.27
CA GLN A 233 -21.28 14.52 1.00
C GLN A 233 -20.95 15.41 -0.20
N LYS A 234 -20.95 16.74 -0.03
CA LYS A 234 -20.66 17.69 -1.12
C LYS A 234 -19.20 17.60 -1.63
N TYR A 235 -18.28 17.06 -0.85
CA TYR A 235 -16.86 16.97 -1.20
C TYR A 235 -16.47 15.69 -1.93
N LYS A 236 -17.34 14.67 -1.99
CA LYS A 236 -17.02 13.36 -2.59
C LYS A 236 -16.52 13.45 -4.03
N LYS A 237 -16.95 14.45 -4.79
CA LYS A 237 -16.56 14.69 -6.18
C LYS A 237 -15.60 15.88 -6.36
N LYS A 238 -15.18 16.53 -5.27
CA LYS A 238 -14.28 17.70 -5.33
C LYS A 238 -12.84 17.30 -5.65
N PHE A 239 -12.41 16.18 -5.10
CA PHE A 239 -11.02 15.73 -5.07
C PHE A 239 -10.77 14.61 -6.07
N VAL A 240 -9.50 14.35 -6.38
CA VAL A 240 -9.09 13.22 -7.23
C VAL A 240 -9.56 11.89 -6.64
N GLU A 241 -9.36 11.74 -5.34
CA GLU A 241 -9.91 10.62 -4.56
C GLU A 241 -10.39 11.16 -3.22
N PHE A 242 -11.54 10.66 -2.75
CA PHE A 242 -12.08 11.02 -1.43
C PHE A 242 -12.48 9.77 -0.67
N LYS A 243 -11.84 9.53 0.49
CA LYS A 243 -12.19 8.44 1.41
C LYS A 243 -12.61 8.97 2.77
N ILE A 244 -13.35 8.14 3.50
CA ILE A 244 -13.75 8.39 4.88
C ILE A 244 -13.14 7.29 5.73
N LYS A 245 -12.48 7.66 6.84
CA LYS A 245 -12.00 6.74 7.87
C LYS A 245 -12.69 7.06 9.19
N TYR A 246 -13.14 6.01 9.87
CA TYR A 246 -13.61 6.10 11.25
C TYR A 246 -12.43 5.73 12.14
N ASP A 247 -11.84 6.71 12.80
CA ASP A 247 -10.77 6.53 13.78
C ASP A 247 -11.28 6.97 15.15
N ILE A 248 -12.52 6.54 15.44
CA ILE A 248 -13.11 6.72 16.74
C ILE A 248 -12.43 5.67 17.59
N GLU A 249 -11.55 6.10 18.50
CA GLU A 249 -11.01 5.22 19.53
C GLU A 249 -12.18 4.43 20.08
N LYS A 250 -12.17 3.10 19.87
CA LYS A 250 -13.00 2.23 20.69
C LYS A 250 -12.51 2.54 22.09
N LYS A 251 -13.28 3.28 22.88
CA LYS A 251 -13.06 3.35 24.32
C LYS A 251 -13.17 1.91 24.82
N THR A 252 -12.05 1.20 24.81
CA THR A 252 -11.90 -0.18 25.28
C THR A 252 -12.07 -0.25 26.80
N GLU A 253 -12.40 0.87 27.46
CA GLU A 253 -12.58 0.99 28.90
C GLU A 253 -14.06 1.11 29.33
N ILE A 254 -15.02 1.13 28.40
CA ILE A 254 -16.44 1.08 28.76
C ILE A 254 -16.97 -0.33 28.46
N ASN A 255 -16.98 -1.19 29.49
CA ASN A 255 -17.86 -2.36 29.65
C ASN A 255 -17.27 -3.79 29.73
N ILE A 256 -16.00 -4.04 30.03
CA ILE A 256 -15.64 -5.41 30.50
C ILE A 256 -16.00 -5.58 31.98
N ALA A 257 -15.74 -4.57 32.82
CA ALA A 257 -16.15 -4.58 34.23
C ALA A 257 -17.68 -4.36 34.43
N ILE A 258 -18.33 -3.58 33.56
CA ILE A 258 -19.77 -3.28 33.66
C ILE A 258 -20.63 -4.37 32.99
N LYS A 259 -20.16 -5.09 31.95
CA LYS A 259 -20.92 -6.24 31.40
C LYS A 259 -20.97 -7.44 32.35
N LYS A 260 -19.89 -7.76 33.08
CA LYS A 260 -19.94 -8.89 34.03
C LYS A 260 -20.93 -8.66 35.18
N ARG A 261 -21.08 -7.41 35.66
CA ARG A 261 -22.05 -7.09 36.75
C ARG A 261 -23.51 -6.97 36.28
N ASN A 262 -23.77 -6.69 35.00
CA ASN A 262 -25.14 -6.54 34.48
C ASN A 262 -25.64 -7.71 33.63
N PHE A 263 -24.77 -8.59 33.13
CA PHE A 263 -25.20 -9.72 32.30
C PHE A 263 -25.99 -10.76 33.10
N GLY A 264 -25.55 -11.10 34.32
CA GLY A 264 -26.31 -11.98 35.21
C GLY A 264 -27.73 -11.47 35.46
N ASN A 265 -27.88 -10.20 35.84
CA ASN A 265 -29.18 -9.57 36.07
C ASN A 265 -30.06 -9.52 34.81
N LEU A 266 -29.47 -9.40 33.62
CA LEU A 266 -30.20 -9.41 32.34
C LEU A 266 -30.71 -10.81 32.00
N VAL A 267 -29.87 -11.83 32.18
CA VAL A 267 -30.22 -13.24 31.96
C VAL A 267 -31.30 -13.66 32.96
N GLU A 268 -31.18 -13.31 34.23
CA GLU A 268 -32.19 -13.60 35.26
C GLU A 268 -33.54 -12.94 34.94
N LYS A 269 -33.55 -11.66 34.54
CA LYS A 269 -34.78 -10.99 34.12
C LYS A 269 -35.40 -11.61 32.87
N TRP A 270 -34.59 -12.09 31.94
CA TRP A 270 -35.08 -12.76 30.73
C TRP A 270 -35.69 -14.13 31.05
N LEU A 271 -34.99 -14.95 31.85
CA LEU A 271 -35.47 -16.26 32.32
C LEU A 271 -36.76 -16.15 33.14
N ALA A 272 -36.94 -15.07 33.91
CA ALA A 272 -38.16 -14.82 34.67
C ALA A 272 -39.41 -14.64 33.78
N ASN A 273 -39.25 -14.25 32.52
CA ASN A 273 -40.36 -14.03 31.58
C ASN A 273 -40.75 -15.27 30.75
N ILE A 274 -40.01 -16.37 30.88
CA ILE A 274 -40.33 -17.63 30.18
C ILE A 274 -41.44 -18.35 30.93
N LYS A 275 -42.57 -18.58 30.25
CA LYS A 275 -43.77 -19.25 30.83
C LYS A 275 -43.66 -20.76 30.85
N ASP A 276 -42.91 -21.34 29.91
CA ASP A 276 -42.68 -22.77 29.83
C ASP A 276 -41.65 -23.21 30.88
N ILE A 277 -42.09 -24.06 31.81
CA ILE A 277 -41.31 -24.46 32.98
C ILE A 277 -40.13 -25.36 32.60
N ASP A 278 -40.29 -26.21 31.59
CA ASP A 278 -39.27 -27.19 31.21
C ASP A 278 -38.16 -26.50 30.42
N ILE A 279 -38.52 -25.61 29.48
CA ILE A 279 -37.56 -24.78 28.74
C ILE A 279 -36.78 -23.87 29.69
N LYS A 280 -37.46 -23.27 30.68
CA LYS A 280 -36.81 -22.41 31.67
C LYS A 280 -35.75 -23.17 32.48
N LYS A 281 -36.06 -24.40 32.94
CA LYS A 281 -35.13 -25.24 33.70
C LYS A 281 -33.90 -25.64 32.90
N GLU A 282 -34.09 -26.02 31.63
CA GLU A 282 -32.99 -26.41 30.74
C GLU A 282 -32.03 -25.23 30.50
N LEU A 283 -32.57 -24.04 30.20
CA LEU A 283 -31.77 -22.83 30.02
C LEU A 283 -31.05 -22.39 31.31
N GLU A 284 -31.70 -22.47 32.46
CA GLU A 284 -31.07 -22.20 33.76
C GLU A 284 -29.87 -23.12 34.05
N TYR A 285 -29.96 -24.40 33.66
CA TYR A 285 -28.88 -25.37 33.80
C TYR A 285 -27.68 -25.03 32.90
N GLU A 286 -27.93 -24.79 31.61
CA GLU A 286 -26.89 -24.41 30.64
C GLU A 286 -26.16 -23.13 31.05
N PHE A 287 -26.88 -22.11 31.52
CA PHE A 287 -26.26 -20.86 31.99
C PHE A 287 -25.42 -21.03 33.26
N LYS A 288 -25.79 -21.94 34.16
CA LYS A 288 -24.97 -22.28 35.34
C LYS A 288 -23.68 -22.99 34.94
N MET A 289 -23.74 -23.90 33.97
CA MET A 289 -22.57 -24.61 33.46
C MET A 289 -21.61 -23.66 32.74
N PHE A 290 -22.13 -22.72 31.95
CA PHE A 290 -21.33 -21.72 31.26
C PHE A 290 -20.52 -20.83 32.24
N ASN A 291 -21.14 -20.37 33.33
CA ASN A 291 -20.46 -19.53 34.32
C ASN A 291 -19.41 -20.27 35.17
N ASN A 292 -19.50 -21.60 35.28
CA ASN A 292 -18.52 -22.40 36.02
C ASN A 292 -17.26 -22.72 35.20
N ASN A 293 -17.33 -22.69 33.87
CA ASN A 293 -16.19 -22.97 32.98
C ASN A 293 -15.31 -21.73 32.70
N ASP A 294 -15.73 -20.55 33.12
CA ASP A 294 -15.02 -19.26 32.95
C ASP A 294 -14.21 -18.85 34.21
N ARG A 295 -13.99 -19.78 35.15
CA ARG A 295 -13.11 -19.65 36.33
C ARG A 295 -11.88 -20.53 36.20
#